data_AF-A0A850JAU4-F1
#
_entry.id   AF-A0A850JAU4-F1
#
_cell.length_a   1.000
_cell.length_b   1.000
_cell.length_c   1.000
_cell.angle_alpha   90.00
_cell.angle_beta   90.00
_cell.angle_gamma   90.00
#
_symmetry.space_group_name_H-M   'P 1'
#
loop_
_entity.id
_entity.type
_entity.pdbx_description
1 polymer ?
#
loop_
_entity_poly.entity_id
_entity_poly.type
_entity_poly.pdbx_seq_one_letter_code
_entity_poly.pdbx_strand_id
1 'polypeptide(L)'
;MTTNPLAASYQVHARRWLVATVVLYNLAHHLGFALAPLGAVGQTRWADWIDVLTPYTVLLAAAAALHTAGANRRSWTLYLIGAITYTEGHGIHLSANSVYNTAPGPTAHLWDETVGHYLWYAGTALVFAALATAFADTPPPRTPLHLPLSLGVAITWTTNSIEGTTAFMGIGVAAAFTLYGWRTRHRLGRVLLPAFAPAAVMLTAYGIWYRGFPQQSNMGWL
;
A
#
# COMPACT_ATOMS: atom_id res chain seq x y z
N MET A 1 -30.20 19.28 -17.26
CA MET A 1 -28.87 18.67 -17.52
C MET A 1 -29.03 17.17 -17.55
N THR A 2 -29.05 16.56 -18.73
CA THR A 2 -29.08 15.10 -18.90
C THR A 2 -27.65 14.57 -18.76
N THR A 3 -27.38 13.80 -17.72
CA THR A 3 -26.09 13.10 -17.58
C THR A 3 -25.97 12.05 -18.67
N ASN A 4 -24.93 12.13 -19.51
CA ASN A 4 -24.65 11.14 -20.55
C ASN A 4 -24.53 9.74 -19.90
N PRO A 5 -25.39 8.76 -20.25
CA PRO A 5 -25.40 7.43 -19.64
C PRO A 5 -24.05 6.72 -19.70
N LEU A 6 -23.27 7.00 -20.75
CA LEU A 6 -21.92 6.43 -20.93
C LEU A 6 -20.94 6.97 -19.88
N ALA A 7 -21.00 8.26 -19.54
CA ALA A 7 -20.11 8.83 -18.53
C ALA A 7 -20.39 8.25 -17.13
N ALA A 8 -21.66 7.95 -16.83
CA ALA A 8 -22.05 7.32 -15.56
C ALA A 8 -21.53 5.87 -15.45
N SER A 9 -21.53 5.10 -16.54
CA SER A 9 -21.05 3.71 -16.52
C SER A 9 -19.54 3.64 -16.31
N TYR A 10 -18.73 4.49 -16.95
CA TYR A 10 -17.27 4.54 -16.73
C TYR A 10 -16.91 4.81 -15.27
N GLN A 11 -17.61 5.74 -14.61
CA GLN A 11 -17.40 6.08 -13.20
C GLN A 11 -17.67 4.90 -12.26
N VAL A 12 -18.66 4.06 -12.56
CA VAL A 12 -18.95 2.86 -11.77
C VAL A 12 -17.82 1.83 -11.90
N HIS A 13 -17.32 1.60 -13.11
CA HIS A 13 -16.22 0.65 -13.34
C HIS A 13 -14.92 1.11 -12.68
N ALA A 14 -14.59 2.40 -12.76
CA ALA A 14 -13.42 2.98 -12.11
C ALA A 14 -13.43 2.78 -10.59
N ARG A 15 -14.60 2.97 -9.96
CA ARG A 15 -14.75 2.73 -8.51
C ARG A 15 -14.62 1.26 -8.13
N ARG A 16 -15.11 0.33 -8.97
CA ARG A 16 -14.96 -1.11 -8.71
C ARG A 16 -13.48 -1.51 -8.73
N TRP A 17 -12.72 -1.02 -9.69
CA TRP A 17 -11.27 -1.28 -9.75
C TRP A 17 -10.53 -0.62 -8.58
N LEU A 18 -10.89 0.60 -8.18
CA LEU A 18 -10.32 1.23 -6.98
C LEU A 18 -10.60 0.41 -5.72
N VAL A 19 -11.82 -0.11 -5.55
CA VAL A 19 -12.16 -1.01 -4.44
C VAL A 19 -11.33 -2.30 -4.53
N ALA A 20 -11.19 -2.89 -5.71
CA ALA A 20 -10.34 -4.07 -5.92
C ALA A 20 -8.88 -3.79 -5.55
N THR A 21 -8.32 -2.63 -5.92
CA THR A 21 -6.97 -2.22 -5.51
C THR A 21 -6.83 -2.19 -4.00
N VAL A 22 -7.78 -1.56 -3.30
CA VAL A 22 -7.74 -1.46 -1.83
C VAL A 22 -7.88 -2.82 -1.17
N VAL A 23 -8.79 -3.67 -1.66
CA VAL A 23 -8.95 -5.04 -1.14
C VAL A 23 -7.68 -5.84 -1.34
N LEU A 24 -7.11 -5.83 -2.55
CA LEU A 24 -5.88 -6.55 -2.85
C LEU A 24 -4.70 -6.03 -2.04
N TYR A 25 -4.56 -4.72 -1.87
CA TYR A 25 -3.53 -4.12 -1.01
C TYR A 25 -3.69 -4.59 0.46
N ASN A 26 -4.90 -4.52 1.00
CA ASN A 26 -5.15 -4.93 2.37
C ASN A 26 -4.91 -6.41 2.59
N LEU A 27 -5.22 -7.27 1.62
CA LEU A 27 -5.06 -8.71 1.76
C LEU A 27 -3.63 -9.17 1.45
N ALA A 28 -3.11 -8.83 0.27
CA ALA A 28 -1.89 -9.42 -0.26
C ALA A 28 -0.67 -9.20 0.65
N HIS A 29 -0.56 -8.02 1.25
CA HIS A 29 0.51 -7.69 2.19
C HIS A 29 0.50 -8.51 3.50
N HIS A 30 -0.62 -9.14 3.84
CA HIS A 30 -0.73 -10.02 5.02
C HIS A 30 -0.73 -11.51 4.64
N LEU A 31 -0.87 -11.84 3.34
CA LEU A 31 -0.93 -13.23 2.90
C LEU A 31 0.40 -13.95 3.06
N GLY A 32 1.54 -13.28 2.85
CA GLY A 32 2.85 -13.89 3.07
C GLY A 32 2.99 -14.44 4.48
N PHE A 33 2.59 -13.65 5.48
CA PHE A 33 2.53 -14.06 6.88
C PHE A 33 1.54 -15.21 7.11
N ALA A 34 0.29 -15.06 6.65
CA ALA A 34 -0.75 -16.07 6.86
C ALA A 34 -0.43 -17.43 6.23
N LEU A 35 0.37 -17.44 5.16
CA LEU A 35 0.76 -18.64 4.42
C LEU A 35 2.15 -19.17 4.80
N ALA A 36 2.89 -18.48 5.67
CA ALA A 36 4.17 -18.95 6.17
C ALA A 36 4.13 -20.37 6.78
N PRO A 37 3.06 -20.78 7.51
CA PRO A 37 2.95 -22.15 8.03
C PRO A 37 2.89 -23.25 6.97
N LEU A 38 2.61 -22.92 5.69
CA LEU A 38 2.62 -23.89 4.59
C LEU A 38 4.04 -24.34 4.21
N GLY A 39 5.08 -23.67 4.71
CA GLY A 39 6.47 -24.05 4.51
C GLY A 39 6.98 -23.87 3.08
N ALA A 40 7.84 -24.80 2.64
CA ALA A 40 8.56 -24.72 1.38
C ALA A 40 7.86 -25.42 0.21
N VAL A 41 8.05 -24.87 -1.00
CA VAL A 41 7.77 -25.49 -2.29
C VAL A 41 9.05 -25.50 -3.09
N GLY A 42 9.69 -26.66 -3.19
CA GLY A 42 11.02 -26.77 -3.79
C GLY A 42 12.06 -26.03 -2.95
N GLN A 43 12.80 -25.10 -3.56
CA GLN A 43 13.89 -24.33 -2.93
C GLN A 43 13.44 -22.97 -2.36
N THR A 44 12.14 -22.71 -2.31
CA THR A 44 11.56 -21.41 -1.92
C THR A 44 10.34 -21.63 -1.03
N ARG A 45 9.89 -20.60 -0.30
CA ARG A 45 8.70 -20.70 0.56
C ARG A 45 7.44 -20.24 -0.17
N TRP A 46 6.28 -20.71 0.29
CA TRP A 46 5.00 -20.19 -0.17
C TRP A 46 4.87 -18.69 0.07
N ALA A 47 5.35 -18.21 1.23
CA ALA A 47 5.37 -16.79 1.57
C ALA A 47 6.11 -15.96 0.50
N ASP A 48 7.28 -16.43 0.05
CA ASP A 48 8.11 -15.74 -0.94
C ASP A 48 7.39 -15.63 -2.30
N TRP A 49 6.72 -16.70 -2.75
CA TRP A 49 5.94 -16.66 -3.99
C TRP A 49 4.78 -15.66 -3.93
N ILE A 50 4.11 -15.60 -2.79
CA ILE A 50 2.98 -14.69 -2.60
C ILE A 50 3.47 -13.25 -2.55
N ASP A 51 4.61 -13.02 -1.92
CA ASP A 51 5.23 -11.71 -1.86
C ASP A 51 5.68 -11.24 -3.25
N VAL A 52 6.21 -12.13 -4.11
CA VAL A 52 6.47 -11.83 -5.53
C VAL A 52 5.20 -11.36 -6.25
N LEU A 53 4.07 -12.01 -6.00
CA LEU A 53 2.80 -11.72 -6.69
C LEU A 53 2.08 -10.47 -6.15
N THR A 54 2.36 -10.09 -4.91
CA THR A 54 1.73 -8.96 -4.21
C THR A 54 1.78 -7.65 -5.00
N PRO A 55 2.95 -7.16 -5.48
CA PRO A 55 2.98 -5.90 -6.19
C PRO A 55 2.19 -5.96 -7.50
N TYR A 56 2.30 -7.04 -8.26
CA TYR A 56 1.60 -7.17 -9.56
C TYR A 56 0.08 -7.19 -9.40
N THR A 57 -0.46 -7.91 -8.41
CA THR A 57 -1.90 -7.97 -8.18
C THR A 57 -2.47 -6.59 -7.84
N VAL A 58 -1.81 -5.85 -6.94
CA VAL A 58 -2.20 -4.48 -6.57
C VAL A 58 -2.05 -3.53 -7.76
N LEU A 59 -0.94 -3.61 -8.49
CA LEU A 59 -0.62 -2.73 -9.61
C LEU A 59 -1.56 -2.90 -10.80
N LEU A 60 -1.95 -4.13 -11.14
CA LEU A 60 -2.89 -4.39 -12.24
C LEU A 60 -4.27 -3.81 -11.93
N ALA A 61 -4.77 -3.98 -10.71
CA ALA A 61 -6.03 -3.37 -10.29
C ALA A 61 -5.93 -1.83 -10.29
N ALA A 62 -4.82 -1.28 -9.81
CA ALA A 62 -4.58 0.17 -9.82
C ALA A 62 -4.51 0.74 -11.24
N ALA A 63 -3.83 0.06 -12.17
CA ALA A 63 -3.79 0.45 -13.58
C ALA A 63 -5.18 0.44 -14.21
N ALA A 64 -5.97 -0.60 -13.93
CA ALA A 64 -7.35 -0.68 -14.40
C ALA A 64 -8.21 0.46 -13.84
N ALA A 65 -8.02 0.83 -12.56
CA ALA A 65 -8.70 1.97 -11.95
C ALA A 65 -8.31 3.30 -12.63
N LEU A 66 -7.02 3.54 -12.88
CA LEU A 66 -6.54 4.74 -13.59
C LEU A 66 -7.05 4.80 -15.02
N HIS A 67 -6.99 3.68 -15.74
CA HIS A 67 -7.45 3.58 -17.12
C HIS A 67 -8.94 3.90 -17.24
N THR A 68 -9.77 3.25 -16.43
CA THR A 68 -11.22 3.42 -16.46
C THR A 68 -11.67 4.78 -15.90
N ALA A 69 -10.87 5.43 -15.05
CA ALA A 69 -11.09 6.79 -14.59
C ALA A 69 -10.73 7.86 -15.65
N GLY A 70 -10.08 7.48 -16.76
CA GLY A 70 -9.58 8.43 -17.74
C GLY A 70 -8.41 9.27 -17.20
N ALA A 71 -7.54 8.66 -16.39
CA ALA A 71 -6.41 9.35 -15.76
C ALA A 71 -5.51 10.03 -16.81
N ASN A 72 -5.06 11.24 -16.47
CA ASN A 72 -4.20 12.03 -17.35
C ASN A 72 -2.75 11.51 -17.35
N ARG A 73 -1.92 12.07 -18.24
CA ARG A 73 -0.50 11.70 -18.39
C ARG A 73 0.29 11.82 -17.08
N ARG A 74 0.03 12.83 -16.25
CA ARG A 74 0.76 13.03 -14.99
C ARG A 74 0.47 11.91 -14.00
N SER A 75 -0.81 11.51 -13.86
CA SER A 75 -1.19 10.38 -13.02
C SER A 75 -0.57 9.07 -13.53
N TRP A 76 -0.51 8.84 -14.85
CA TRP A 76 0.18 7.68 -15.42
C TRP A 76 1.69 7.71 -15.20
N THR A 77 2.35 8.86 -15.37
CA THR A 77 3.79 8.98 -15.09
C THR A 77 4.07 8.67 -13.62
N LEU A 78 3.27 9.24 -12.70
CA LEU A 78 3.42 8.99 -11.26
C LEU A 78 3.19 7.51 -10.93
N TYR A 79 2.16 6.90 -11.53
CA TYR A 79 1.90 5.47 -11.41
C TYR A 79 3.07 4.62 -11.92
N LEU A 80 3.64 4.92 -13.08
CA LEU A 80 4.73 4.13 -13.65
C LEU A 80 6.00 4.20 -12.79
N ILE A 81 6.35 5.39 -12.31
CA ILE A 81 7.46 5.57 -11.37
C ILE A 81 7.16 4.75 -10.11
N GLY A 82 5.97 4.91 -9.53
CA GLY A 82 5.55 4.16 -8.36
C GLY A 82 5.55 2.64 -8.58
N ALA A 83 5.09 2.17 -9.73
CA ALA A 83 5.01 0.75 -10.09
C ALA A 83 6.39 0.11 -10.22
N ILE A 84 7.33 0.79 -10.88
CA ILE A 84 8.72 0.35 -10.98
C ILE A 84 9.33 0.30 -9.57
N THR A 85 9.27 1.41 -8.82
CA THR A 85 9.84 1.49 -7.48
C THR A 85 9.24 0.46 -6.51
N TYR A 86 7.93 0.21 -6.62
CA TYR A 86 7.21 -0.75 -5.78
C TYR A 86 7.58 -2.21 -6.08
N THR A 87 7.70 -2.55 -7.36
CA THR A 87 8.07 -3.90 -7.82
C THR A 87 9.55 -4.17 -7.54
N GLU A 88 10.43 -3.21 -7.82
CA GLU A 88 11.86 -3.31 -7.49
C GLU A 88 12.09 -3.43 -5.99
N GLY A 89 11.34 -2.68 -5.16
CA GLY A 89 11.41 -2.80 -3.71
C GLY A 89 11.11 -4.21 -3.20
N HIS A 90 10.03 -4.83 -3.68
CA HIS A 90 9.72 -6.25 -3.38
C HIS A 90 10.80 -7.19 -3.94
N GLY A 91 11.24 -7.00 -5.18
CA GLY A 91 12.25 -7.85 -5.81
C GLY A 91 13.58 -7.84 -5.06
N ILE A 92 14.00 -6.66 -4.59
CA ILE A 92 15.19 -6.49 -3.75
C ILE A 92 14.99 -7.18 -2.40
N HIS A 93 13.87 -6.94 -1.72
CA HIS A 93 13.52 -7.57 -0.45
C HIS A 93 13.61 -9.10 -0.56
N LEU A 94 12.94 -9.68 -1.53
CA LEU A 94 12.92 -11.14 -1.76
C LEU A 94 14.27 -11.72 -2.09
N SER A 95 15.03 -11.07 -2.98
CA SER A 95 16.36 -11.53 -3.37
C SER A 95 17.31 -11.47 -2.17
N ALA A 96 17.24 -10.39 -1.38
CA ALA A 96 18.07 -10.20 -0.21
C ALA A 96 17.68 -11.17 0.92
N ASN A 97 16.39 -11.45 1.12
CA ASN A 97 15.91 -12.43 2.09
C ASN A 97 16.38 -13.85 1.72
N SER A 98 16.31 -14.22 0.44
CA SER A 98 16.84 -15.49 -0.06
C SER A 98 18.34 -15.65 0.21
N VAL A 99 19.11 -14.59 -0.06
CA VAL A 99 20.54 -14.55 0.26
C VAL A 99 20.77 -14.64 1.77
N TYR A 100 20.02 -13.88 2.58
CA TYR A 100 20.14 -13.87 4.03
C TYR A 100 19.89 -15.25 4.66
N ASN A 101 18.90 -15.98 4.17
CA ASN A 101 18.60 -17.34 4.65
C ASN A 101 19.75 -18.34 4.40
N THR A 102 20.58 -18.09 3.39
CA THR A 102 21.72 -18.97 3.04
C THR A 102 23.04 -18.46 3.62
N ALA A 103 23.26 -17.15 3.58
CA ALA A 103 24.47 -16.46 4.00
C ALA A 103 24.09 -15.18 4.76
N PRO A 104 23.71 -15.29 6.05
CA PRO A 104 23.33 -14.15 6.87
C PRO A 104 24.47 -13.14 6.95
N GLY A 105 24.14 -11.86 6.85
CA GLY A 105 25.14 -10.80 6.95
C GLY A 105 24.56 -9.40 6.88
N PRO A 106 25.32 -8.38 7.30
CA PRO A 106 24.86 -7.00 7.38
C PRO A 106 24.45 -6.44 6.02
N THR A 107 25.11 -6.85 4.94
CA THR A 107 24.76 -6.41 3.58
C THR A 107 23.41 -6.97 3.13
N ALA A 108 23.16 -8.26 3.36
CA ALA A 108 21.87 -8.87 3.01
C ALA A 108 20.75 -8.23 3.82
N HIS A 109 20.94 -8.05 5.13
CA HIS A 109 20.00 -7.35 6.00
C HIS A 109 19.75 -5.90 5.54
N LEU A 110 20.78 -5.14 5.12
CA LEU A 110 20.58 -3.77 4.63
C LEU A 110 19.65 -3.72 3.42
N TRP A 111 19.85 -4.62 2.45
CA TRP A 111 19.03 -4.66 1.24
C TRP A 111 17.62 -5.19 1.51
N ASP A 112 17.51 -6.17 2.40
CA ASP A 112 16.25 -6.77 2.80
C ASP A 112 15.40 -5.80 3.63
N GLU A 113 15.89 -5.45 4.81
CA GLU A 113 15.12 -4.79 5.86
C GLU A 113 15.06 -3.27 5.71
N THR A 114 16.05 -2.66 5.07
CA THR A 114 16.12 -1.20 4.91
C THR A 114 15.77 -0.79 3.49
N VAL A 115 16.65 -1.05 2.51
CA VAL A 115 16.51 -0.48 1.17
C VAL A 115 15.27 -1.02 0.46
N GLY A 116 15.03 -2.34 0.53
CA GLY A 116 13.86 -3.00 -0.03
C GLY A 116 12.56 -2.38 0.48
N HIS A 117 12.39 -2.27 1.80
CA HIS A 117 11.21 -1.66 2.41
C HIS A 117 11.03 -0.17 2.09
N TYR A 118 12.11 0.62 2.10
CA TYR A 118 12.02 2.04 1.72
C TYR A 118 11.54 2.21 0.28
N LEU A 119 12.10 1.45 -0.66
CA LEU A 119 11.68 1.49 -2.07
C LEU A 119 10.27 0.96 -2.23
N TRP A 120 9.95 -0.18 -1.63
CA TRP A 120 8.61 -0.77 -1.63
C TRP A 120 7.58 0.28 -1.24
N TYR A 121 7.65 0.82 -0.02
CA TYR A 121 6.58 1.70 0.48
C TYR A 121 6.59 3.07 -0.18
N ALA A 122 7.74 3.58 -0.63
CA ALA A 122 7.78 4.78 -1.47
C ALA A 122 7.03 4.55 -2.79
N GLY A 123 7.25 3.41 -3.44
CA GLY A 123 6.53 3.01 -4.65
C GLY A 123 5.03 2.91 -4.42
N THR A 124 4.60 2.23 -3.35
CA THR A 124 3.18 2.16 -2.95
C THR A 124 2.58 3.56 -2.74
N ALA A 125 3.29 4.45 -2.04
CA ALA A 125 2.83 5.82 -1.79
C ALA A 125 2.63 6.61 -3.10
N LEU A 126 3.53 6.44 -4.08
CA LEU A 126 3.41 7.08 -5.39
C LEU A 126 2.20 6.52 -6.18
N VAL A 127 1.95 5.21 -6.12
CA VAL A 127 0.75 4.60 -6.72
C VAL A 127 -0.52 5.16 -6.07
N PHE A 128 -0.56 5.27 -4.75
CA PHE A 128 -1.68 5.89 -4.04
C PHE A 128 -1.84 7.37 -4.39
N ALA A 129 -0.76 8.12 -4.59
CA ALA A 129 -0.82 9.49 -5.04
C ALA A 129 -1.38 9.61 -6.47
N ALA A 130 -1.01 8.69 -7.37
CA ALA A 130 -1.57 8.62 -8.72
C ALA A 130 -3.08 8.35 -8.69
N LEU A 131 -3.54 7.42 -7.86
CA LEU A 131 -4.97 7.15 -7.67
C LEU A 131 -5.69 8.35 -7.02
N ALA A 132 -5.10 8.94 -5.98
CA ALA A 132 -5.69 10.08 -5.28
C ALA A 132 -5.85 11.31 -6.18
N THR A 133 -4.92 11.52 -7.12
CA THR A 133 -5.01 12.59 -8.12
C THR A 133 -6.04 12.28 -9.20
N ALA A 134 -6.06 11.05 -9.73
CA ALA A 134 -7.03 10.64 -10.75
C ALA A 134 -8.48 10.67 -10.25
N PHE A 135 -8.71 10.41 -8.96
CA PHE A 135 -10.04 10.39 -8.35
C PHE A 135 -10.38 11.66 -7.55
N ALA A 136 -9.55 12.72 -7.60
CA ALA A 136 -9.70 13.91 -6.73
C ALA A 136 -11.07 14.61 -6.85
N ASP A 137 -11.64 14.63 -8.06
CA ASP A 137 -12.95 15.24 -8.35
C ASP A 137 -14.15 14.31 -8.11
N THR A 138 -13.89 13.07 -7.67
CA THR A 138 -14.93 12.06 -7.50
C THR A 138 -15.83 12.39 -6.30
N PRO A 139 -17.18 12.33 -6.46
CA PRO A 139 -18.09 12.50 -5.34
C PRO A 139 -17.83 11.46 -4.24
N PRO A 140 -18.04 11.82 -2.96
CA PRO A 140 -17.77 10.93 -1.85
C PRO A 140 -18.54 9.60 -1.97
N PRO A 141 -17.99 8.49 -1.44
CA PRO A 141 -18.70 7.22 -1.39
C PRO A 141 -20.01 7.38 -0.61
N ARG A 142 -21.07 6.74 -1.11
CA ARG A 142 -22.38 6.68 -0.42
C ARG A 142 -22.53 5.44 0.45
N THR A 143 -21.76 4.39 0.15
CA THR A 143 -21.79 3.13 0.90
C THR A 143 -20.92 3.23 2.14
N PRO A 144 -21.34 2.73 3.31
CA PRO A 144 -20.51 2.69 4.51
C PRO A 144 -19.30 1.76 4.37
N LEU A 145 -19.27 0.86 3.39
CA LEU A 145 -18.16 -0.08 3.15
C LEU A 145 -16.81 0.59 2.90
N HIS A 146 -16.79 1.88 2.51
CA HIS A 146 -15.53 2.61 2.38
C HIS A 146 -14.78 2.73 3.72
N LEU A 147 -15.48 2.75 4.87
CA LEU A 147 -14.85 2.88 6.18
C LEU A 147 -14.00 1.65 6.55
N PRO A 148 -14.52 0.41 6.60
CA PRO A 148 -13.70 -0.75 6.94
C PRO A 148 -12.57 -0.97 5.92
N LEU A 149 -12.79 -0.68 4.63
CA LEU A 149 -11.74 -0.77 3.62
C LEU A 149 -10.62 0.25 3.84
N SER A 150 -10.97 1.50 4.17
CA SER A 150 -10.00 2.56 4.47
C SER A 150 -9.25 2.27 5.76
N LEU A 151 -9.94 1.83 6.81
CA LEU A 151 -9.31 1.42 8.06
C LEU A 151 -8.37 0.22 7.85
N GLY A 152 -8.71 -0.70 6.95
CA GLY A 152 -7.79 -1.76 6.50
C GLY A 152 -6.50 -1.18 5.93
N VAL A 153 -6.58 -0.14 5.08
CA VAL A 153 -5.38 0.55 4.57
C VAL A 153 -4.58 1.15 5.72
N ALA A 154 -5.26 1.74 6.72
CA ALA A 154 -4.59 2.32 7.87
C ALA A 154 -3.80 1.28 8.66
N ILE A 155 -4.40 0.11 8.90
CA ILE A 155 -3.77 -1.01 9.59
C ILE A 155 -2.60 -1.53 8.76
N THR A 156 -2.82 -1.89 7.49
CA THR A 156 -1.78 -2.43 6.61
C THR A 156 -0.61 -1.45 6.46
N TRP A 157 -0.87 -0.15 6.26
CA TRP A 157 0.20 0.86 6.19
C TRP A 157 0.99 0.93 7.50
N THR A 158 0.31 0.89 8.64
CA THR A 158 0.95 0.96 9.96
C THR A 158 1.80 -0.28 10.23
N THR A 159 1.24 -1.47 10.09
CA THR A 159 1.95 -2.72 10.39
C THR A 159 3.16 -2.89 9.48
N ASN A 160 3.01 -2.58 8.19
CA ASN A 160 4.11 -2.65 7.23
C ASN A 160 5.18 -1.62 7.55
N SER A 161 4.81 -0.39 7.92
CA SER A 161 5.81 0.63 8.23
C SER A 161 6.63 0.29 9.48
N ILE A 162 6.03 -0.38 10.47
CA ILE A 162 6.74 -0.81 11.69
C ILE A 162 7.61 -2.04 11.38
N GLU A 163 7.06 -3.08 10.76
CA GLU A 163 7.81 -4.29 10.40
C GLU A 163 8.96 -3.96 9.46
N GLY A 164 8.71 -3.17 8.41
CA GLY A 164 9.73 -2.79 7.45
C GLY A 164 10.64 -1.66 7.90
N THR A 165 10.74 -1.37 9.22
CA THR A 165 11.64 -0.36 9.82
C THR A 165 11.58 1.05 9.21
N THR A 166 10.45 1.40 8.62
CA THR A 166 10.24 2.63 7.84
C THR A 166 9.24 3.58 8.49
N ALA A 167 9.00 3.42 9.79
CA ALA A 167 7.94 4.13 10.51
C ALA A 167 7.96 5.66 10.34
N PHE A 168 9.14 6.30 10.29
CA PHE A 168 9.23 7.73 10.04
C PHE A 168 8.74 8.14 8.65
N MET A 169 9.09 7.38 7.61
CA MET A 169 8.52 7.56 6.27
C MET A 169 7.01 7.29 6.29
N GLY A 170 6.59 6.22 6.98
CA GLY A 170 5.19 5.87 7.18
C GLY A 170 4.37 7.03 7.77
N ILE A 171 4.90 7.69 8.81
CA ILE A 171 4.30 8.88 9.43
C ILE A 171 4.25 10.03 8.44
N GLY A 172 5.36 10.34 7.75
CA GLY A 172 5.42 11.44 6.80
C GLY A 172 4.40 11.31 5.66
N VAL A 173 4.32 10.11 5.07
CA VAL A 173 3.35 9.80 4.01
C VAL A 173 1.91 9.84 4.54
N ALA A 174 1.65 9.23 5.70
CA ALA A 174 0.31 9.25 6.30
C ALA A 174 -0.14 10.67 6.64
N ALA A 175 0.75 11.52 7.17
CA ALA A 175 0.47 12.93 7.42
C ALA A 175 0.18 13.69 6.11
N ALA A 176 0.95 13.45 5.05
CA ALA A 176 0.72 14.08 3.75
C ALA A 176 -0.64 13.71 3.15
N PHE A 177 -1.01 12.43 3.14
CA PHE A 177 -2.32 11.98 2.67
C PHE A 177 -3.46 12.44 3.59
N THR A 178 -3.24 12.52 4.90
CA THR A 178 -4.22 13.09 5.85
C THR A 178 -4.49 14.56 5.53
N LEU A 179 -3.43 15.35 5.33
CA LEU A 179 -3.55 16.76 4.99
C LEU A 179 -4.24 16.96 3.64
N TYR A 180 -3.87 16.17 2.63
CA TYR A 180 -4.53 16.19 1.33
C TYR A 180 -6.00 15.75 1.42
N GLY A 181 -6.29 14.71 2.21
CA GLY A 181 -7.64 14.24 2.49
C GLY A 181 -8.50 15.29 3.20
N TRP A 182 -7.91 16.04 4.15
CA TRP A 182 -8.58 17.16 4.80
C TRP A 182 -8.95 18.27 3.80
N ARG A 183 -8.00 18.66 2.93
CA ARG A 183 -8.23 19.66 1.88
C ARG A 183 -9.29 19.23 0.87
N THR A 184 -9.44 17.93 0.64
CA THR A 184 -10.38 17.33 -0.32
C THR A 184 -11.58 16.65 0.34
N ARG A 185 -11.88 16.95 1.61
CA ARG A 185 -12.89 16.26 2.46
C ARG A 185 -14.33 16.27 1.92
N HIS A 186 -14.63 17.16 0.99
CA HIS A 186 -15.94 17.24 0.33
C HIS A 186 -16.06 16.25 -0.86
N ARG A 187 -14.97 15.53 -1.18
CA ARG A 187 -14.81 14.59 -2.31
C ARG A 187 -14.10 13.32 -1.85
N LEU A 188 -13.03 12.91 -2.54
CA LEU A 188 -12.22 11.72 -2.22
C LEU A 188 -11.58 11.76 -0.83
N GLY A 189 -11.41 12.95 -0.24
CA GLY A 189 -10.86 13.10 1.10
C GLY A 189 -11.61 12.33 2.19
N ARG A 190 -12.90 11.99 1.97
CA ARG A 190 -13.66 11.10 2.88
C ARG A 190 -13.15 9.67 2.94
N VAL A 191 -12.39 9.21 1.95
CA VAL A 191 -11.73 7.90 1.95
C VAL A 191 -10.30 8.02 2.50
N LEU A 192 -9.58 9.08 2.11
CA LEU A 192 -8.20 9.28 2.55
C LEU A 192 -8.07 9.54 4.06
N LEU A 193 -8.99 10.31 4.64
CA LEU A 193 -8.97 10.59 6.08
C LEU A 193 -9.03 9.32 6.93
N PRO A 194 -10.04 8.43 6.81
CA PRO A 194 -10.05 7.18 7.56
C PRO A 194 -8.94 6.20 7.16
N ALA A 195 -8.29 6.36 6.00
CA ALA A 195 -7.16 5.53 5.59
C ALA A 195 -5.82 5.98 6.21
N PHE A 196 -5.58 7.27 6.36
CA PHE A 196 -4.25 7.76 6.74
C PHE A 196 -4.19 8.52 8.06
N ALA A 197 -5.29 9.13 8.51
CA ALA A 197 -5.28 9.80 9.82
C ALA A 197 -5.12 8.77 10.97
N PRO A 198 -5.84 7.63 10.98
CA PRO A 198 -5.59 6.59 11.97
C PRO A 198 -4.19 6.01 11.85
N ALA A 199 -3.64 5.83 10.65
CA ALA A 199 -2.27 5.33 10.47
C ALA A 199 -1.22 6.27 11.08
N ALA A 200 -1.34 7.58 10.84
CA ALA A 200 -0.47 8.58 11.43
C ALA A 200 -0.54 8.56 12.97
N VAL A 201 -1.76 8.43 13.52
CA VAL A 201 -1.97 8.33 14.97
C VAL A 201 -1.37 7.04 15.52
N MET A 202 -1.65 5.88 14.92
CA MET A 202 -1.16 4.59 15.38
C MET A 202 0.38 4.53 15.34
N LEU A 203 1.00 4.95 14.24
CA LEU A 203 2.47 5.00 14.15
C LEU A 203 3.07 5.94 15.20
N THR A 204 2.53 7.15 15.35
CA THR A 204 3.05 8.12 16.33
C THR A 204 2.88 7.61 17.77
N ALA A 205 1.70 7.07 18.09
CA ALA A 205 1.40 6.52 19.40
C ALA A 205 2.30 5.31 19.73
N TYR A 206 2.50 4.42 18.76
CA TYR A 206 3.41 3.28 18.88
C TYR A 206 4.84 3.75 19.16
N GLY A 207 5.34 4.71 18.38
CA GLY A 207 6.66 5.32 18.55
C GLY A 207 6.89 5.90 19.94
N ILE A 208 5.89 6.61 20.47
CA ILE A 208 5.93 7.21 21.81
C ILE A 208 5.89 6.11 22.88
N TRP A 209 4.97 5.15 22.75
CA TRP A 209 4.74 4.10 23.74
C TRP A 209 5.96 3.20 23.92
N TYR A 210 6.57 2.76 22.82
CA TYR A 210 7.74 1.89 22.82
C TYR A 210 9.08 2.64 22.83
N ARG A 211 9.05 3.99 22.87
CA ARG A 211 10.24 4.86 22.78
C ARG A 211 11.12 4.52 21.57
N GLY A 212 10.49 4.20 20.46
CA GLY A 212 11.11 3.66 19.25
C GLY A 212 10.10 2.86 18.44
N PHE A 213 10.59 2.16 17.41
CA PHE A 213 9.76 1.36 16.52
C PHE A 213 10.27 -0.09 16.48
N PRO A 214 10.18 -0.84 17.60
CA PRO A 214 10.49 -2.26 17.56
C PRO A 214 9.54 -2.95 16.57
N GLN A 215 10.07 -3.83 15.73
CA GLN A 215 9.25 -4.71 14.88
C GLN A 215 8.35 -5.58 15.75
N GLN A 216 7.13 -5.87 15.30
CA GLN A 216 6.15 -6.68 16.04
C GLN A 216 6.56 -8.16 16.06
N SER A 217 7.24 -8.64 15.01
CA SER A 217 7.92 -9.94 14.95
C SER A 217 8.93 -10.11 16.10
N ASN A 218 9.73 -9.08 16.42
CA ASN A 218 10.66 -9.10 17.55
C ASN A 218 9.96 -9.12 18.93
N MET A 219 8.66 -8.79 18.97
CA MET A 219 7.84 -8.87 20.19
C MET A 219 7.01 -10.16 20.28
N GLY A 220 7.10 -11.05 19.28
CA GLY A 220 6.33 -12.29 19.21
C GLY A 220 4.83 -12.09 18.94
N TRP A 221 4.45 -10.97 18.33
CA TRP A 221 3.07 -10.69 17.95
C TRP A 221 2.71 -11.25 16.57
N LEU A 222 3.73 -11.45 15.75
CA LEU A 222 3.69 -12.07 14.43
C LEU A 222 4.65 -13.26 14.47
#